data_AF-A0AAW0MZD9-F1
#
_entry.id   AF-A0AAW0MZD9-F1
#
_cell.length_a   1.000
_cell.length_b   1.000
_cell.length_c   1.000
_cell.angle_alpha   90.00
_cell.angle_beta   90.00
_cell.angle_gamma   90.00
#
_symmetry.space_group_name_H-M   'P 1'
#
loop_
_entity.id
_entity.type
_entity.pdbx_description
1 polymer ?
#
loop_
_entity_poly.entity_id
_entity_poly.type
_entity_poly.pdbx_seq_one_letter_code
_entity_poly.pdbx_strand_id
1 'polypeptide(L)'
;MAVLLCSDDFLKQKIVTKLSQCQYALPLLVPDLFTGDIECPLWTFRQIKKTWKKTETKEGLKVVTMKSMPICKAETPMVFCFRLGSLSGSKSQLINTLINDRHNTFFHRNCPGSTKSRLLFDGVVEIAWYCPAGRPSDTFTDCVAFCNLHGDGLTYDKQLKIMMDKSSVNVMRLKGQNK
;
A
#
# COMPACT_ATOMS: atom_id res chain seq x y z
N MET A 1 6.87 4.56 12.82
CA MET A 1 8.06 4.04 12.12
C MET A 1 9.23 3.76 13.04
N ALA A 2 9.68 4.70 13.89
CA ALA A 2 10.78 4.47 14.85
C ALA A 2 10.63 3.17 15.65
N VAL A 3 9.46 2.93 16.25
CA VAL A 3 9.18 1.69 17.00
C VAL A 3 9.41 0.45 16.13
N LEU A 4 8.92 0.43 14.89
CA LEU A 4 9.10 -0.71 13.99
C LEU A 4 10.57 -0.96 13.65
N LEU A 5 11.33 0.11 13.35
CA LEU A 5 12.75 0.01 13.00
C LEU A 5 13.60 -0.53 14.16
N CYS A 6 13.29 -0.11 15.39
CA CYS A 6 14.03 -0.53 16.58
C CYS A 6 13.53 -1.84 17.22
N SER A 7 12.49 -2.46 16.66
CA SER A 7 11.89 -3.68 17.19
C SER A 7 12.62 -4.93 16.69
N ASP A 8 12.63 -5.98 17.50
CA ASP A 8 12.95 -7.34 17.02
C ASP A 8 11.89 -7.86 16.03
N ASP A 9 12.20 -8.94 15.33
CA ASP A 9 11.34 -9.49 14.28
C ASP A 9 9.96 -9.96 14.77
N PHE A 10 9.87 -10.45 16.01
CA PHE A 10 8.59 -10.88 16.60
C PHE A 10 7.70 -9.68 16.88
N LEU A 11 8.26 -8.61 17.45
CA LEU A 11 7.53 -7.38 17.71
C LEU A 11 7.17 -6.66 16.41
N LYS A 12 8.06 -6.64 15.40
CA LYS A 12 7.75 -6.15 14.04
C LYS A 12 6.54 -6.89 13.46
N GLN A 13 6.50 -8.22 13.55
CA GLN A 13 5.36 -9.02 13.10
C GLN A 13 4.07 -8.69 13.83
N LYS A 14 4.12 -8.48 15.15
CA LYS A 14 2.96 -8.09 15.95
C LYS A 14 2.45 -6.70 15.55
N ILE A 15 3.34 -5.73 15.37
CA ILE A 15 3.00 -4.37 14.92
C ILE A 15 2.32 -4.42 13.56
N VAL A 16 2.94 -5.07 12.57
CA VAL A 16 2.40 -5.18 11.20
C VAL A 16 1.04 -5.90 11.19
N THR A 17 0.88 -6.95 11.99
CA THR A 17 -0.41 -7.63 12.14
C THR A 17 -1.48 -6.71 12.72
N LYS A 18 -1.14 -5.91 13.74
CA LYS A 18 -2.07 -4.95 14.34
C LYS A 18 -2.43 -3.80 13.41
N LEU A 19 -1.46 -3.26 12.66
CA LEU A 19 -1.73 -2.27 11.61
C LEU A 19 -2.73 -2.82 10.58
N SER A 20 -2.55 -4.07 10.14
CA SER A 20 -3.47 -4.70 9.18
C SER A 20 -4.89 -4.88 9.75
N GLN A 21 -5.01 -5.23 11.03
CA GLN A 21 -6.31 -5.34 11.72
C GLN A 21 -7.03 -4.00 11.81
N CYS A 22 -6.28 -2.92 12.01
CA CYS A 22 -6.78 -1.55 12.01
C CYS A 22 -6.95 -0.94 10.61
N GLN A 23 -6.77 -1.74 9.55
CA GLN A 23 -6.88 -1.31 8.14
C GLN A 23 -5.93 -0.17 7.75
N TYR A 24 -4.76 -0.09 8.40
CA TYR A 24 -3.67 0.78 7.97
C TYR A 24 -2.81 0.11 6.91
N ALA A 25 -2.14 0.94 6.11
CA ALA A 25 -1.10 0.49 5.21
C ALA A 25 0.11 -0.05 5.99
N LEU A 26 0.82 -0.99 5.38
CA LEU A 26 1.90 -1.73 5.98
C LEU A 26 3.22 -1.38 5.30
N PRO A 27 4.34 -1.32 6.01
CA PRO A 27 5.65 -1.08 5.40
C PRO A 27 6.06 -2.29 4.55
N LEU A 28 6.23 -2.09 3.25
CA LEU A 28 6.66 -3.09 2.28
C LEU A 28 8.15 -2.97 1.96
N LEU A 29 8.61 -1.77 1.62
CA LEU A 29 10.03 -1.46 1.43
C LEU A 29 10.42 -0.39 2.44
N VAL A 30 11.48 -0.64 3.20
CA VAL A 30 11.96 0.22 4.28
C VAL A 30 13.44 0.52 4.03
N PRO A 31 13.83 1.78 3.83
CA PRO A 31 15.24 2.12 3.74
C PRO A 31 15.91 1.93 5.11
N ASP A 32 17.05 1.26 5.13
CA ASP A 32 17.92 1.21 6.30
C ASP A 32 18.50 2.60 6.55
N LEU A 33 18.48 3.04 7.80
CA LEU A 33 18.90 4.39 8.18
C LEU A 33 20.41 4.60 8.13
N PHE A 34 21.20 3.52 8.17
CA PHE A 34 22.66 3.56 8.29
C PHE A 34 23.35 3.14 6.99
N THR A 35 22.89 2.07 6.34
CA THR A 35 23.48 1.53 5.12
C THR A 35 22.83 2.09 3.86
N GLY A 36 21.59 2.60 3.95
CA GLY A 36 20.81 3.01 2.79
C GLY A 36 20.38 1.85 1.89
N ASP A 37 20.52 0.60 2.37
CA ASP A 37 19.94 -0.57 1.73
C ASP A 37 18.42 -0.58 1.91
N ILE A 38 17.75 -1.45 1.14
CA ILE A 38 16.29 -1.58 1.20
C ILE A 38 15.96 -2.91 1.88
N GLU A 39 15.35 -2.81 3.05
CA GLU A 39 14.76 -3.94 3.75
C GLU A 39 13.33 -4.19 3.26
N CYS A 40 12.97 -5.48 3.16
CA CYS A 40 11.62 -5.90 2.78
C CYS A 40 11.10 -6.87 3.85
N PRO A 41 10.33 -6.40 4.86
CA PRO A 41 9.91 -7.23 5.99
C PRO A 41 8.79 -8.23 5.63
N LEU A 42 8.86 -8.91 4.48
CA LEU A 42 7.80 -9.83 4.00
C LEU A 42 7.43 -10.92 5.01
N TRP A 43 8.38 -11.34 5.85
CA TRP A 43 8.12 -12.30 6.92
C TRP A 43 7.02 -11.85 7.89
N THR A 44 6.91 -10.54 8.17
CA THR A 44 5.91 -9.99 9.08
C THR A 44 4.49 -10.16 8.57
N PHE A 45 4.30 -10.43 7.28
CA PHE A 45 2.99 -10.54 6.63
C PHE A 45 2.36 -11.93 6.77
N ARG A 46 3.12 -12.94 7.20
CA ARG A 46 2.68 -14.35 7.24
C ARG A 46 1.42 -14.59 8.06
N GLN A 47 1.23 -13.82 9.13
CA GLN A 47 0.06 -13.96 10.02
C GLN A 47 -1.16 -13.18 9.53
N ILE A 48 -1.01 -12.32 8.53
CA ILE A 48 -2.11 -11.52 8.00
C ILE A 48 -2.96 -12.40 7.09
N LYS A 49 -4.16 -12.75 7.56
CA LYS A 49 -5.21 -13.35 6.73
C LYS A 49 -6.12 -12.26 6.21
N LYS A 50 -6.49 -12.35 4.93
CA LYS A 50 -7.51 -11.50 4.32
C LYS A 50 -8.60 -12.38 3.72
N THR A 51 -9.83 -11.90 3.82
CA THR A 51 -11.01 -12.50 3.22
C THR A 51 -11.62 -11.49 2.27
N TRP A 52 -11.99 -11.92 1.07
CA TRP A 52 -12.67 -11.10 0.09
C TRP A 52 -13.57 -11.96 -0.79
N LYS A 53 -14.47 -11.33 -1.53
CA LYS A 53 -15.34 -12.00 -2.50
C LYS A 53 -14.95 -11.61 -3.91
N LYS A 54 -14.50 -12.58 -4.69
CA LYS A 54 -14.23 -12.41 -6.12
C LYS A 54 -15.52 -12.52 -6.90
N THR A 55 -15.75 -11.61 -7.84
CA THR A 55 -16.87 -11.65 -8.78
C THR A 55 -16.37 -11.93 -10.18
N GLU A 56 -16.91 -12.95 -10.83
CA GLU A 56 -16.59 -13.32 -12.21
C GLU A 56 -17.88 -13.45 -13.01
N THR A 57 -17.82 -13.21 -14.33
CA THR A 57 -18.94 -13.52 -15.22
C THR A 57 -18.61 -14.80 -15.96
N LYS A 58 -19.41 -15.84 -15.77
CA LYS A 58 -19.28 -17.13 -16.45
C LYS A 58 -20.60 -17.42 -17.16
N GLU A 59 -20.55 -17.63 -18.47
CA GLU A 59 -21.74 -17.96 -19.28
C GLU A 59 -22.90 -16.97 -19.10
N GLY A 60 -22.59 -15.68 -18.95
CA GLY A 60 -23.58 -14.62 -18.73
C GLY A 60 -24.11 -14.49 -17.30
N LEU A 61 -23.74 -15.40 -16.40
CA LEU A 61 -24.11 -15.35 -14.98
C LEU A 61 -22.98 -14.77 -14.13
N LYS A 62 -23.33 -13.90 -13.17
CA LYS A 62 -22.39 -13.40 -12.16
C LYS A 62 -22.21 -14.43 -11.06
N VAL A 63 -21.00 -14.96 -10.93
CA VAL A 63 -20.61 -15.88 -9.88
C VAL A 63 -19.79 -15.12 -8.85
N VAL A 64 -20.12 -15.29 -7.57
CA VAL A 64 -19.39 -14.69 -6.45
C VAL A 64 -18.75 -15.81 -5.62
N THR A 65 -17.42 -15.80 -5.52
CA THR A 65 -16.65 -16.80 -4.77
C THR A 65 -15.92 -16.14 -3.62
N MET A 66 -16.02 -16.71 -2.42
CA MET A 66 -15.28 -16.23 -1.25
C MET A 66 -13.86 -16.81 -1.25
N LYS A 67 -12.86 -15.95 -1.07
CA LYS A 67 -11.47 -16.33 -0.85
C LYS A 67 -11.06 -15.93 0.57
N SER A 68 -10.33 -16.81 1.25
CA SER A 68 -9.74 -16.55 2.57
C SER A 68 -8.39 -17.25 2.67
N MET A 69 -7.32 -16.47 2.80
CA MET A 69 -5.95 -17.01 2.86
C MET A 69 -4.98 -16.02 3.48
N PRO A 70 -3.78 -16.45 3.89
CA PRO A 70 -2.68 -15.55 4.21
C PRO A 70 -2.39 -14.64 3.01
N ILE A 71 -2.30 -13.34 3.23
CA ILE A 71 -2.16 -12.35 2.15
C ILE A 71 -0.85 -12.52 1.38
N CYS A 72 0.20 -13.02 2.03
CA CYS A 72 1.47 -13.34 1.39
C CYS A 72 1.40 -14.52 0.40
N LYS A 73 0.29 -15.28 0.37
CA LYS A 73 0.03 -16.34 -0.61
C LYS A 73 -0.95 -15.90 -1.69
N ALA A 74 -1.52 -14.70 -1.57
CA ALA A 74 -2.50 -14.21 -2.52
C ALA A 74 -1.80 -13.60 -3.72
N GLU A 75 -2.09 -14.13 -4.91
CA GLU A 75 -1.73 -13.50 -6.17
C GLU A 75 -2.71 -12.34 -6.40
N THR A 76 -2.21 -11.12 -6.24
CA THR A 76 -3.02 -9.90 -6.40
C THR A 76 -2.32 -8.97 -7.38
N PRO A 77 -3.03 -8.37 -8.36
CA PRO A 77 -2.45 -7.31 -9.16
C PRO A 77 -2.00 -6.17 -8.26
N MET A 78 -0.85 -5.59 -8.58
CA MET A 78 -0.23 -4.55 -7.78
C MET A 78 -0.27 -3.21 -8.52
N VAL A 79 -0.91 -2.22 -7.91
CA VAL A 79 -0.93 -0.83 -8.34
C VAL A 79 0.10 -0.07 -7.54
N PHE A 80 1.17 0.38 -8.19
CA PHE A 80 2.21 1.18 -7.56
C PHE A 80 2.04 2.66 -7.86
N CYS A 81 1.93 3.47 -6.80
CA CYS A 81 1.70 4.90 -6.87
C CYS A 81 2.91 5.68 -6.36
N PHE A 82 3.44 6.58 -7.19
CA PHE A 82 4.56 7.45 -6.84
C PHE A 82 4.37 8.87 -7.41
N ARG A 83 5.23 9.80 -7.01
CA ARG A 83 5.25 11.16 -7.56
C ARG A 83 6.65 11.50 -8.05
N LEU A 84 6.75 12.39 -9.03
CA LEU A 84 8.00 13.05 -9.40
C LEU A 84 7.87 14.55 -9.13
N GLY A 85 8.80 15.11 -8.36
CA GLY A 85 8.81 16.51 -7.96
C GLY A 85 7.85 16.88 -6.82
N SER A 86 7.78 18.19 -6.56
CA SER A 86 6.91 18.76 -5.51
C SER A 86 5.48 18.97 -6.02
N LEU A 87 4.51 18.28 -5.40
CA LEU A 87 3.09 18.40 -5.73
C LEU A 87 2.28 18.99 -4.58
N SER A 88 1.29 19.83 -4.93
CA SER A 88 0.36 20.41 -3.96
C SER A 88 -0.68 19.40 -3.46
N GLY A 89 -1.02 18.36 -4.22
CA GLY A 89 -2.04 17.37 -3.85
C GLY A 89 -1.50 16.13 -3.14
N SER A 90 -2.29 15.57 -2.22
CA SER A 90 -1.96 14.33 -1.50
C SER A 90 -2.19 13.11 -2.37
N LYS A 91 -1.14 12.32 -2.62
CA LYS A 91 -1.20 11.04 -3.34
C LYS A 91 -1.95 9.99 -2.53
N SER A 92 -1.59 9.83 -1.26
CA SER A 92 -2.27 8.92 -0.32
C SER A 92 -3.78 9.17 -0.23
N GLN A 93 -4.22 10.44 -0.30
CA GLN A 93 -5.65 10.76 -0.26
C GLN A 93 -6.40 10.22 -1.49
N LEU A 94 -5.79 10.31 -2.68
CA LEU A 94 -6.36 9.74 -3.91
C LEU A 94 -6.41 8.21 -3.83
N ILE A 95 -5.38 7.57 -3.27
CA ILE A 95 -5.37 6.11 -3.11
C ILE A 95 -6.44 5.68 -2.11
N ASN A 96 -6.61 6.41 -0.99
CA ASN A 96 -7.63 6.09 0.01
C ASN A 96 -9.04 6.09 -0.61
N THR A 97 -9.37 7.06 -1.49
CA THR A 97 -10.68 7.06 -2.17
C THR A 97 -10.94 5.82 -3.03
N LEU A 98 -9.89 5.12 -3.48
CA LEU A 98 -10.01 3.87 -4.24
C LEU A 98 -10.13 2.63 -3.34
N ILE A 99 -9.54 2.67 -2.14
CA ILE A 99 -9.51 1.52 -1.23
C ILE A 99 -10.71 1.53 -0.28
N ASN A 100 -10.91 2.67 0.38
CA ASN A 100 -11.97 2.86 1.35
C ASN A 100 -12.21 4.36 1.59
N ASP A 101 -13.42 4.82 1.35
CA ASP A 101 -13.83 6.21 1.58
C ASP A 101 -14.10 6.54 3.06
N ARG A 102 -14.20 5.53 3.93
CA ARG A 102 -14.56 5.69 5.35
C ARG A 102 -13.36 5.83 6.27
N HIS A 103 -12.18 5.37 5.87
CA HIS A 103 -10.98 5.44 6.70
C HIS A 103 -9.71 5.72 5.88
N ASN A 104 -8.76 6.42 6.49
CA ASN A 104 -7.49 6.72 5.86
C ASN A 104 -6.51 5.55 6.00
N THR A 105 -6.55 4.61 5.05
CA THR A 105 -5.63 3.46 4.99
C THR A 105 -4.17 3.92 4.89
N PHE A 106 -3.87 4.76 3.90
CA PHE A 106 -2.59 5.45 3.78
C PHE A 106 -2.65 6.77 4.53
N PHE A 107 -1.75 6.93 5.50
CA PHE A 107 -1.70 8.15 6.27
C PHE A 107 -1.24 9.33 5.38
N HIS A 108 -1.86 10.49 5.57
CA HIS A 108 -1.55 11.68 4.78
C HIS A 108 -1.52 12.94 5.63
N ARG A 109 -1.05 14.04 5.02
CA ARG A 109 -0.82 15.32 5.69
C ARG A 109 -2.06 15.98 6.32
N ASN A 110 -3.28 15.54 5.95
CA ASN A 110 -4.51 16.08 6.53
C ASN A 110 -5.11 15.14 7.60
N CYS A 111 -4.47 13.99 7.89
CA CYS A 111 -4.92 13.13 8.97
C CYS A 111 -4.64 13.79 10.34
N PRO A 112 -5.50 13.60 11.35
CA PRO A 112 -5.21 14.02 12.72
C PRO A 112 -3.88 13.44 13.22
N GLY A 113 -3.05 14.25 13.88
CA GLY A 113 -1.72 13.85 14.35
C GLY A 113 -0.65 13.77 13.26
N SER A 114 -0.98 14.16 12.01
CA SER A 114 0.01 14.24 10.94
C SER A 114 0.96 15.41 11.12
N THR A 115 2.22 15.18 10.76
CA THR A 115 3.27 16.20 10.79
C THR A 115 3.73 16.48 9.37
N LYS A 116 4.19 17.72 9.12
CA LYS A 116 4.80 18.06 7.82
C LYS A 116 6.13 17.34 7.60
N SER A 117 6.79 16.94 8.68
CA SER A 117 8.06 16.23 8.68
C SER A 117 7.85 14.72 8.47
N ARG A 118 8.62 14.14 7.55
CA ARG A 118 8.53 12.72 7.14
C ARG A 118 9.85 11.98 7.32
N LEU A 119 10.66 12.40 8.29
CA LEU A 119 12.06 11.94 8.48
C LEU A 119 12.24 10.42 8.37
N LEU A 120 11.30 9.64 8.93
CA LEU A 120 11.40 8.18 8.95
C LEU A 120 10.53 7.49 7.89
N PHE A 121 9.70 8.24 7.17
CA PHE A 121 8.81 7.70 6.14
C PHE A 121 9.27 7.99 4.72
N ASP A 122 10.11 9.00 4.48
CA ASP A 122 10.59 9.23 3.12
C ASP A 122 11.42 8.04 2.62
N GLY A 123 11.12 7.59 1.40
CA GLY A 123 11.70 6.37 0.82
C GLY A 123 11.01 5.07 1.25
N VAL A 124 10.07 5.11 2.20
CA VAL A 124 9.25 3.94 2.55
C VAL A 124 8.20 3.71 1.46
N VAL A 125 8.04 2.46 1.04
CA VAL A 125 6.88 2.03 0.26
C VAL A 125 5.93 1.32 1.21
N GLU A 126 4.71 1.86 1.34
CA GLU A 126 3.64 1.20 2.08
C GLU A 126 2.74 0.38 1.13
N ILE A 127 2.12 -0.69 1.62
CA ILE A 127 1.16 -1.53 0.90
C ILE A 127 -0.16 -1.66 1.67
N ALA A 128 -1.27 -1.66 0.94
CA ALA A 128 -2.58 -2.03 1.43
C ALA A 128 -3.36 -2.80 0.36
N TRP A 129 -4.49 -3.39 0.72
CA TRP A 129 -5.31 -4.15 -0.22
C TRP A 129 -6.74 -3.62 -0.23
N TYR A 130 -7.28 -3.48 -1.43
CA TYR A 130 -8.72 -3.45 -1.63
C TYR A 130 -9.26 -4.87 -1.64
N CYS A 131 -10.17 -5.18 -0.72
CA CYS A 131 -10.82 -6.48 -0.61
C CYS A 131 -12.31 -6.33 -0.91
N PRO A 132 -12.80 -6.74 -2.10
CA PRO A 132 -14.21 -6.60 -2.44
C PRO A 132 -15.13 -7.44 -1.55
N ALA A 133 -16.35 -6.95 -1.37
CA ALA A 133 -17.42 -7.58 -0.59
C ALA A 133 -18.43 -8.35 -1.47
N GLY A 134 -18.21 -8.41 -2.79
CA GLY A 134 -19.05 -9.04 -3.79
C GLY A 134 -20.31 -8.22 -4.12
N ARG A 135 -20.25 -6.90 -3.91
CA ARG A 135 -21.37 -5.98 -4.12
C ARG A 135 -21.28 -5.33 -5.51
N PRO A 136 -22.41 -4.95 -6.13
CA PRO A 136 -22.40 -4.22 -7.40
C PRO A 136 -21.64 -2.88 -7.36
N SER A 137 -21.54 -2.28 -6.18
CA SER A 137 -20.82 -1.03 -5.93
C SER A 137 -19.31 -1.21 -5.73
N ASP A 138 -18.81 -2.45 -5.70
CA ASP A 138 -17.37 -2.69 -5.53
C ASP A 138 -16.62 -2.20 -6.76
N THR A 139 -15.54 -1.45 -6.55
CA THR A 139 -14.72 -0.85 -7.61
C THR A 139 -13.95 -1.90 -8.41
N PHE A 140 -13.51 -2.97 -7.73
CA PHE A 140 -12.75 -4.06 -8.33
C PHE A 140 -13.43 -5.40 -8.09
N THR A 141 -13.29 -6.31 -9.05
CA THR A 141 -13.90 -7.64 -9.02
C THR A 141 -13.08 -8.69 -8.26
N ASP A 142 -11.79 -8.44 -8.02
CA ASP A 142 -10.90 -9.26 -7.19
C ASP A 142 -10.07 -8.36 -6.25
N CYS A 143 -9.31 -8.97 -5.34
CA CYS A 143 -8.42 -8.25 -4.44
C CYS A 143 -7.29 -7.55 -5.22
N VAL A 144 -7.02 -6.29 -4.89
CA VAL A 144 -5.97 -5.48 -5.55
C VAL A 144 -5.03 -4.91 -4.49
N ALA A 145 -3.73 -5.10 -4.68
CA ALA A 145 -2.70 -4.50 -3.85
C ALA A 145 -2.40 -3.08 -4.33
N PHE A 146 -2.37 -2.12 -3.41
CA PHE A 146 -1.96 -0.75 -3.67
C PHE A 146 -0.67 -0.48 -2.90
N CYS A 147 0.33 0.05 -3.59
CA CYS A 147 1.61 0.41 -3.02
C CYS A 147 1.83 1.92 -3.18
N ASN A 148 2.37 2.56 -2.15
CA ASN A 148 2.52 4.00 -2.08
C ASN A 148 3.94 4.37 -1.67
N LEU A 149 4.73 4.94 -2.59
CA LEU A 149 6.06 5.47 -2.27
C LEU A 149 5.93 6.83 -1.56
N HIS A 150 6.47 6.93 -0.36
CA HIS A 150 6.64 8.20 0.34
C HIS A 150 7.90 8.92 -0.14
N GLY A 151 7.82 10.25 -0.29
CA GLY A 151 8.88 11.05 -0.85
C GLY A 151 8.73 11.28 -2.37
N ASP A 152 9.84 11.57 -3.04
CA ASP A 152 9.95 11.81 -4.48
C ASP A 152 10.64 10.61 -5.16
N GLY A 153 10.03 10.09 -6.24
CA GLY A 153 10.60 8.99 -6.99
C GLY A 153 11.94 9.31 -7.64
N LEU A 154 12.23 10.60 -7.90
CA LEU A 154 13.56 11.03 -8.39
C LEU A 154 14.65 10.90 -7.31
N THR A 155 14.27 10.97 -6.03
CA THR A 155 15.20 10.82 -4.90
C THR A 155 15.40 9.35 -4.52
N TYR A 156 14.36 8.53 -4.67
CA TYR A 156 14.32 7.13 -4.25
C TYR A 156 14.28 6.19 -5.46
N ASP A 157 15.31 6.27 -6.31
CA ASP A 157 15.37 5.58 -7.59
C ASP A 157 15.42 4.04 -7.43
N LYS A 158 16.12 3.54 -6.40
CA LYS A 158 16.19 2.11 -6.08
C LYS A 158 14.80 1.54 -5.78
N GLN A 159 14.04 2.17 -4.87
CA GLN A 159 12.66 1.78 -4.54
C GLN A 159 11.75 1.88 -5.76
N LEU A 160 11.90 2.95 -6.54
CA LEU A 160 11.14 3.15 -7.76
C LEU A 160 11.33 2.00 -8.76
N LYS A 161 12.58 1.64 -9.06
CA LYS A 161 12.93 0.55 -9.99
C LYS A 161 12.40 -0.80 -9.52
N ILE A 162 12.61 -1.14 -8.24
CA ILE A 162 12.12 -2.39 -7.64
C ILE A 162 10.60 -2.48 -7.79
N MET A 163 9.89 -1.42 -7.43
CA MET A 163 8.43 -1.44 -7.45
C MET A 163 7.86 -1.42 -8.86
N MET A 164 8.47 -0.68 -9.80
CA MET A 164 8.05 -0.68 -11.21
C MET A 164 8.13 -2.07 -11.82
N ASP A 165 9.21 -2.82 -11.54
CA ASP A 165 9.42 -4.19 -12.01
C ASP A 165 8.36 -5.17 -11.46
N LYS A 166 7.94 -4.99 -10.20
CA LYS A 166 6.96 -5.89 -9.55
C LYS A 166 5.51 -5.50 -9.75
N SER A 167 5.25 -4.25 -10.11
CA SER A 167 3.90 -3.71 -10.24
C SER A 167 3.23 -4.11 -11.56
N SER A 168 1.92 -4.34 -11.51
CA SER A 168 1.10 -4.55 -12.70
C SER A 168 0.71 -3.21 -13.35
N VAL A 169 0.50 -2.18 -12.53
CA VAL A 169 0.12 -0.83 -12.97
C VAL A 169 0.94 0.21 -12.22
N ASN A 170 1.51 1.16 -12.96
CA ASN A 170 2.28 2.27 -12.41
C ASN A 170 1.49 3.57 -12.54
N VAL A 171 1.11 4.17 -11.40
CA VAL A 171 0.42 5.45 -11.33
C VAL A 171 1.41 6.54 -10.92
N MET A 172 1.87 7.29 -11.91
CA MET A 172 2.77 8.41 -11.72
C MET A 172 1.99 9.71 -11.57
N ARG A 173 2.27 10.46 -10.50
CA ARG A 173 1.76 11.82 -10.34
C ARG A 173 2.84 12.86 -10.70
N LEU A 174 2.54 13.70 -11.69
CA LEU A 174 3.39 14.79 -12.16
C LEU A 174 2.82 16.15 -11.74
N LYS A 175 3.68 17.18 -11.70
CA LYS A 175 3.24 18.56 -11.48
C LYS A 175 2.54 18.99 -12.77
N GLY A 176 1.29 19.42 -12.69
CA GLY A 176 0.61 20.02 -13.83
C GLY A 176 1.44 21.21 -14.31
N GLN A 177 1.85 21.19 -15.58
CA GLN A 177 2.34 22.41 -16.21
C GLN A 177 1.11 23.30 -16.40
N ASN A 178 0.99 24.36 -15.60
CA ASN A 178 0.10 25.45 -15.97
C ASN A 178 0.69 26.04 -17.26
N LYS A 179 0.04 25.75 -18.39
CA LYS A 179 0.25 26.50 -19.64
C LYS A 179 -0.46 27.84 -19.53
#